data_AF-A0A946UT75-F1
#
_entry.id   AF-A0A946UT75-F1
#
_cell.length_a   1.000
_cell.length_b   1.000
_cell.length_c   1.000
_cell.angle_alpha   90.00
_cell.angle_beta   90.00
_cell.angle_gamma   90.00
#
_symmetry.space_group_name_H-M   'P 1'
#
loop_
_entity.id
_entity.type
_entity.pdbx_description
1 polymer ?
#
loop_
_entity_poly.entity_id
_entity_poly.type
_entity_poly.pdbx_seq_one_letter_code
_entity_poly.pdbx_strand_id
1 'polypeptide(L)' 'MSNKNREFDVIVWGATGFTGALVAEYLLAEYGLGNDLAWAIAGRDENKLAELKESLGPDADGLQT' A
#
# COMPACT_ATOMS: atom_id res chain seq x y z
N MET A 1 6.04 -19.38 -19.28
CA MET A 1 5.11 -19.76 -18.20
C MET A 1 5.05 -18.59 -17.22
N SER A 2 3.99 -17.79 -17.26
CA SER A 2 3.83 -16.68 -16.30
C SER A 2 3.39 -17.28 -14.96
N ASN A 3 4.19 -17.08 -13.91
CA ASN A 3 3.87 -17.51 -12.54
C ASN A 3 2.72 -16.64 -12.01
N LYS A 4 1.47 -17.00 -12.33
CA LYS A 4 0.24 -16.34 -11.88
C LYS A 4 -0.12 -16.68 -10.42
N ASN A 5 0.85 -16.62 -9.51
CA ASN A 5 0.59 -16.84 -8.08
C ASN A 5 1.19 -15.72 -7.21
N ARG A 6 1.22 -14.50 -7.75
CA ARG A 6 1.59 -13.30 -7.00
C ARG A 6 0.31 -12.55 -6.68
N GLU A 7 0.03 -12.43 -5.38
CA GLU A 7 -1.13 -11.69 -4.86
C GLU A 7 -0.97 -10.18 -5.07
N PHE A 8 0.27 -9.69 -5.11
CA PHE A 8 0.62 -8.30 -5.36
C PHE A 8 1.62 -8.15 -6.51
N ASP A 9 1.44 -7.09 -7.29
CA ASP A 9 2.38 -6.61 -8.28
C ASP A 9 3.50 -5.79 -7.61
N VAL A 10 3.14 -4.99 -6.60
CA VAL A 10 4.06 -4.09 -5.88
C VAL A 10 3.83 -4.15 -4.37
N ILE A 11 4.92 -4.15 -3.59
CA ILE A 11 4.86 -3.99 -2.14
C ILE A 11 5.77 -2.84 -1.75
N VAL A 12 5.24 -1.82 -1.08
CA VAL A 12 6.00 -0.67 -0.59
C VAL A 12 6.58 -1.01 0.78
N TRP A 13 7.83 -1.43 0.80
CA TRP A 13 8.57 -1.65 2.04
C TRP A 13 9.05 -0.33 2.67
N GLY A 14 8.78 -0.17 3.96
CA GLY A 14 9.09 1.08 4.66
C GLY A 14 8.04 2.17 4.40
N ALA A 15 6.78 1.77 4.17
CA ALA A 15 5.67 2.68 3.91
C ALA A 15 5.47 3.72 5.02
N THR A 16 5.84 3.40 6.26
CA THR A 16 5.73 4.32 7.41
C THR A 16 6.88 5.33 7.51
N GLY A 17 7.88 5.26 6.62
CA GLY A 17 8.91 6.27 6.50
C GLY A 17 8.43 7.48 5.69
N PHE A 18 9.19 8.58 5.73
CA PHE A 18 8.83 9.83 5.04
C PHE A 18 8.53 9.62 3.54
N THR A 19 9.47 9.01 2.81
CA THR A 19 9.27 8.74 1.38
C THR A 19 8.22 7.66 1.13
N GLY A 20 8.16 6.63 1.98
CA GLY A 20 7.22 5.53 1.82
C GLY A 20 5.76 5.98 1.94
N ALA A 21 5.49 6.93 2.83
CA ALA A 21 4.15 7.49 3.02
C ALA A 21 3.70 8.27 1.79
N LEU A 22 4.59 9.09 1.21
CA LEU A 22 4.32 9.83 -0.03
C LEU A 22 4.08 8.88 -1.22
N VAL A 23 4.83 7.78 -1.29
CA VAL A 23 4.60 6.76 -2.32
C VAL A 23 3.25 6.08 -2.13
N ALA A 24 2.87 5.74 -0.90
CA ALA A 24 1.56 5.13 -0.61
C ALA A 24 0.41 6.08 -0.96
N GLU A 25 0.54 7.38 -0.64
CA GLU A 25 -0.43 8.42 -1.02
C GLU A 25 -0.56 8.53 -2.55
N TYR A 26 0.57 8.58 -3.26
CA TYR A 26 0.58 8.65 -4.72
C TYR A 26 -0.05 7.42 -5.36
N LEU A 27 0.31 6.22 -4.89
CA LEU A 27 -0.24 4.98 -5.43
C LEU A 27 -1.75 4.89 -5.21
N LEU A 28 -2.22 5.32 -4.04
CA LEU A 28 -3.64 5.37 -3.73
C LEU A 28 -4.38 6.38 -4.62
N ALA A 29 -3.84 7.58 -4.79
CA ALA A 29 -4.46 8.64 -5.60
C ALA A 29 -4.51 8.29 -7.09
N GLU A 30 -3.46 7.66 -7.63
CA GLU A 30 -3.34 7.38 -9.07
C GLU A 30 -3.98 6.05 -9.47
N TYR A 31 -3.80 5.00 -8.67
CA TYR A 31 -4.21 3.63 -9.03
C TYR A 31 -5.35 3.09 -8.17
N GLY A 32 -5.63 3.73 -7.03
CA GLY A 32 -6.60 3.24 -6.06
C GLY A 32 -6.29 1.83 -5.57
N LEU A 33 -7.34 1.15 -5.10
CA LEU A 33 -7.29 -0.25 -4.70
C LEU A 33 -8.22 -1.07 -5.61
N GLY A 34 -7.65 -1.76 -6.60
CA GLY A 34 -8.36 -2.81 -7.34
C GLY A 34 -8.71 -2.57 -8.81
N ASN A 35 -8.20 -1.51 -9.46
CA ASN A 35 -8.41 -1.33 -10.91
C ASN A 35 -7.30 -1.98 -11.75
N ASP A 36 -6.08 -1.47 -11.66
CA ASP A 36 -4.99 -1.86 -12.59
C ASP A 36 -3.70 -2.33 -11.91
N LEU A 37 -3.58 -2.14 -10.59
CA LEU A 37 -2.39 -2.47 -9.83
C LEU A 37 -2.76 -3.11 -8.49
N ALA A 38 -2.36 -4.36 -8.27
CA ALA A 38 -2.48 -4.99 -6.97
C ALA A 38 -1.25 -4.59 -6.13
N TRP A 39 -1.44 -3.80 -5.08
CA TRP A 39 -0.33 -3.35 -4.24
C TRP A 39 -0.64 -3.41 -2.75
N ALA A 40 0.42 -3.50 -1.95
CA ALA A 40 0.37 -3.50 -0.50
C ALA A 40 1.46 -2.60 0.10
N ILE A 41 1.28 -2.23 1.35
CA ILE A 41 2.30 -1.56 2.16
C ILE A 41 2.90 -2.54 3.15
N ALA A 42 4.17 -2.35 3.52
CA ALA A 42 4.83 -3.17 4.53
C ALA A 42 5.74 -2.31 5.41
N GLY A 43 5.84 -2.69 6.67
CA GLY A 43 6.58 -1.95 7.68
C GLY A 43 6.95 -2.83 8.88
N ARG A 44 7.84 -2.32 9.73
CA ARG A 44 8.29 -3.03 10.94
C ARG A 44 7.40 -2.81 12.15
N ASP A 45 6.50 -1.84 12.07
CA ASP A 45 5.68 -1.37 13.17
C ASP A 45 4.23 -1.31 12.68
N GLU A 46 3.43 -2.26 13.16
CA GLU A 46 2.03 -2.43 12.78
C GLU A 46 1.17 -1.23 13.19
N ASN A 47 1.47 -0.60 14.33
CA ASN A 47 0.75 0.58 14.78
C ASN A 47 0.95 1.74 13.81
N LYS A 48 2.19 1.95 13.35
CA LYS A 48 2.49 3.00 12.36
C LYS A 48 1.89 2.71 10.98
N LEU A 49 1.71 1.44 10.63
CA LEU A 49 1.01 1.07 9.39
C LEU A 49 -0.48 1.37 9.50
N ALA A 50 -1.10 1.09 10.64
CA ALA A 50 -2.48 1.47 10.91
C ALA A 50 -2.68 2.98 10.89
N GLU A 51 -1.82 3.75 11.56
CA GLU A 51 -1.83 5.22 11.53
C GLU A 51 -1.69 5.77 10.09
N LEU A 52 -0.83 5.16 9.27
CA LEU A 52 -0.69 5.53 7.86
C LEU A 52 -1.99 5.25 7.09
N LYS A 53 -2.62 4.08 7.28
CA LYS A 53 -3.91 3.77 6.63
C LYS A 53 -5.00 4.77 7.03
N GLU A 54 -5.09 5.12 8.30
CA GLU A 54 -6.03 6.14 8.78
C GLU A 54 -5.74 7.52 8.15
N SER A 55 -4.46 7.90 8.04
CA SER A 55 -4.04 9.15 7.41
C SER A 55 -4.32 9.20 5.91
N LEU A 56 -4.30 8.06 5.23
CA LEU A 56 -4.64 7.96 3.80
C LEU A 56 -6.15 8.04 3.55
N GLY A 57 -6.96 7.87 4.59
CA GLY A 57 -8.41 8.06 4.54
C GLY A 57 -9.20 6.82 4.09
N PRO A 58 -10.52 6.98 3.84
CA PRO A 58 -11.44 5.86 3.60
C PRO A 58 -11.09 5.04 2.34
N ASP A 59 -10.41 5.66 1.38
CA ASP A 59 -10.00 4.98 0.15
C ASP A 59 -8.90 3.93 0.41
N ALA A 60 -8.20 4.00 1.55
CA ALA A 60 -7.17 3.05 1.96
C ALA A 60 -7.69 1.85 2.76
N ASP A 61 -9.01 1.74 3.00
CA ASP A 61 -9.58 0.72 3.90
C ASP A 61 -9.21 -0.71 3.45
N GLY A 62 -9.27 -0.95 2.13
CA GLY A 62 -8.91 -2.22 1.51
C GLY A 62 -7.40 -2.50 1.35
N LEU A 63 -6.53 -1.58 1.77
CA LEU A 63 -5.08 -1.71 1.57
C LEU A 63 -4.50 -2.77 2.51
N GLN A 64 -3.79 -3.76 1.94
CA GLN A 64 -3.15 -4.82 2.73
C GLN A 64 -1.80 -4.33 3.31
N THR A 65 -1.52 -4.70 4.56
CA THR A 65 -0.34 -4.29 5.38
C THR A 65 0.49 -5.48 5.83
#